data_AF-A0A968V3C5-F1
#
_entry.id   AF-A0A968V3C5-F1
#
_cell.length_a   1.000
_cell.length_b   1.000
_cell.length_c   1.000
_cell.angle_alpha   90.00
_cell.angle_beta   90.00
_cell.angle_gamma   90.00
#
_symmetry.space_group_name_H-M   'P 1'
#
loop_
_entity.id
_entity.type
_entity.pdbx_description
1 polymer ?
#
loop_
_entity_poly.entity_id
_entity_poly.type
_entity_poly.pdbx_seq_one_letter_code
_entity_poly.pdbx_strand_id
1 'polypeptide(L)'
;MTQWHPVTFAVDSIALISRRDNEPCEIRYRIPLTGKNPATTADESNSALVQIVDRLAPKLTATQAQQQQVILSIITQACQECLGCKPLLQSIGSARLGIQSSNSDLDLLCIIPVPLTVETFLQQVQNKLAGLCERSQLIISARVPVLRMKIEGIAVDLLAAATSAPPQIIEPLSEAARPFFDPISWSAAVGVLEADLVIETVSQHLSWDVFINLLKAVRAWAKVRQIHGNAWGFLGNFSWTLLTAWTAIHSQDITPEMFHPPENNNPVGAVPPCPPSPKNDKLPDRLLANFSKFSASTIGLNQ
;
A
#
# COMPACT_ATOMS: atom_id res chain seq x y z
N MET A 1 26.04 33.60 -8.63
CA MET A 1 25.03 32.54 -8.37
C MET A 1 25.30 31.42 -9.34
N THR A 2 25.66 30.23 -8.86
CA THR A 2 25.92 29.05 -9.71
C THR A 2 24.61 28.61 -10.37
N GLN A 3 24.48 28.89 -11.66
CA GLN A 3 23.37 28.41 -12.49
C GLN A 3 23.46 26.88 -12.61
N TRP A 4 22.37 26.19 -12.26
CA TRP A 4 22.22 24.76 -12.48
C TRP A 4 21.83 24.51 -13.93
N HIS A 5 22.54 23.60 -14.59
CA HIS A 5 22.27 23.19 -15.97
C HIS A 5 21.94 21.70 -15.96
N PRO A 6 20.83 21.26 -16.58
CA PRO A 6 20.54 19.84 -16.71
C PRO A 6 21.60 19.18 -17.60
N VAL A 7 22.11 18.02 -17.16
CA VAL A 7 23.06 17.19 -17.91
C VAL A 7 22.40 15.86 -18.20
N THR A 8 22.44 15.44 -19.46
CA THR A 8 21.92 14.14 -19.91
C THR A 8 23.09 13.32 -20.43
N PHE A 9 23.21 12.06 -20.00
CA PHE A 9 24.23 11.13 -20.47
C PHE A 9 23.67 9.72 -20.52
N ALA A 10 24.17 8.91 -21.46
CA ALA A 10 23.83 7.50 -21.54
C ALA A 10 24.47 6.75 -20.36
N VAL A 11 23.66 5.99 -19.63
CA VAL A 11 24.12 5.19 -18.48
C VAL A 11 24.13 3.73 -18.91
N ASP A 12 25.32 3.16 -19.04
CA ASP A 12 25.52 1.75 -19.39
C ASP A 12 25.50 0.84 -18.16
N SER A 13 25.81 1.38 -16.98
CA SER A 13 25.92 0.65 -15.73
C SER A 13 25.82 1.57 -14.50
N ILE A 14 25.30 1.03 -13.40
CA ILE A 14 25.29 1.67 -12.08
C ILE A 14 26.42 1.08 -11.25
N ALA A 15 27.33 1.92 -10.75
CA ALA A 15 28.36 1.52 -9.82
C ALA A 15 27.90 1.71 -8.36
N LEU A 16 27.88 0.63 -7.58
CA LEU A 16 27.79 0.70 -6.13
C LEU A 16 29.19 0.96 -5.58
N ILE A 17 29.41 2.19 -5.12
CA ILE A 17 30.66 2.59 -4.50
C ILE A 17 30.57 2.51 -2.98
N SER A 18 31.67 2.17 -2.31
CA SER A 18 31.79 2.26 -0.87
C SER A 18 33.14 2.87 -0.50
N ARG A 19 33.20 3.53 0.64
CA ARG A 19 34.44 4.04 1.21
C ARG A 19 34.66 3.40 2.57
N ARG A 20 35.90 2.97 2.86
CA ARG A 20 36.31 2.57 4.22
C ARG A 20 37.38 3.54 4.68
N ASP A 21 37.18 4.08 5.88
CA ASP A 21 38.11 4.98 6.55
C ASP A 21 38.56 6.15 5.66
N ASN A 22 39.88 6.37 5.56
CA ASN A 22 40.46 7.49 4.83
C ASN A 22 40.81 7.17 3.37
N GLU A 23 40.46 5.98 2.86
CA GLU A 23 40.77 5.56 1.50
C GLU A 23 39.82 6.18 0.46
N PRO A 24 40.20 6.28 -0.82
CA PRO A 24 39.29 6.72 -1.89
C PRO A 24 38.07 5.81 -2.03
N CYS A 25 36.96 6.35 -2.57
CA CYS A 25 35.78 5.54 -2.88
C CYS A 25 36.13 4.44 -3.89
N GLU A 26 35.84 3.19 -3.53
CA GLU A 26 36.06 2.03 -4.38
C GLU A 26 34.73 1.54 -4.94
N ILE A 27 34.73 1.17 -6.22
CA ILE A 27 33.58 0.54 -6.86
C ILE A 27 33.51 -0.92 -6.41
N ARG A 28 32.51 -1.24 -5.59
CA ARG A 28 32.28 -2.59 -5.06
C ARG A 28 31.49 -3.46 -6.01
N TYR A 29 30.60 -2.85 -6.79
CA TYR A 29 29.75 -3.57 -7.72
C TYR A 29 29.42 -2.68 -8.91
N ARG A 30 29.29 -3.26 -10.10
CA ARG A 30 28.72 -2.60 -11.29
C ARG A 30 27.53 -3.40 -11.78
N ILE A 31 26.40 -2.73 -11.95
CA ILE A 31 25.16 -3.31 -12.43
C ILE A 31 24.93 -2.76 -13.83
N PRO A 32 25.15 -3.53 -14.92
CA PRO A 32 24.88 -3.07 -16.28
C PRO A 32 23.39 -2.81 -16.47
N LEU A 33 23.05 -1.67 -17.11
CA LEU A 33 21.69 -1.28 -17.45
C LEU A 33 21.29 -1.67 -18.88
N THR A 34 22.28 -1.96 -19.74
CA THR A 34 22.06 -2.45 -21.11
C THR A 34 22.16 -3.97 -21.15
N GLY A 35 21.19 -4.62 -21.81
CA GLY A 35 20.87 -6.05 -21.70
C GLY A 35 21.88 -7.06 -22.25
N LYS A 36 23.10 -7.09 -21.71
CA LYS A 36 23.99 -8.27 -21.77
C LYS A 36 24.66 -8.47 -20.42
N ASN A 37 23.91 -9.12 -19.52
CA ASN A 37 24.48 -9.71 -18.32
C ASN A 37 25.54 -10.76 -18.76
N PRO A 38 26.77 -10.73 -18.24
CA PRO A 38 27.74 -11.79 -18.50
C PRO A 38 27.25 -13.09 -17.82
N ALA A 39 26.58 -13.94 -18.59
CA ALA A 39 26.28 -15.35 -18.29
C ALA A 39 25.75 -15.73 -16.89
N THR A 40 25.19 -14.81 -16.10
CA THR A 40 24.09 -15.13 -15.19
C THR A 40 22.82 -14.92 -15.98
N THR A 41 22.09 -16.02 -16.24
CA THR A 41 20.81 -15.96 -16.94
C THR A 41 19.93 -14.89 -16.27
N ALA A 42 19.17 -14.10 -17.04
CA ALA A 42 18.30 -13.08 -16.46
C ALA A 42 17.36 -13.68 -15.38
N ASP A 43 17.05 -14.97 -15.50
CA ASP A 43 16.33 -15.77 -14.53
C ASP A 43 17.05 -15.91 -13.18
N GLU A 44 18.38 -16.07 -13.14
CA GLU A 44 19.16 -16.15 -11.89
C GLU A 44 19.22 -14.81 -11.16
N SER A 45 19.36 -13.69 -11.88
CA SER A 45 19.40 -12.35 -11.29
C SER A 45 18.03 -11.92 -10.74
N ASN A 46 16.95 -12.22 -11.47
CA ASN A 46 15.59 -12.00 -11.00
C ASN A 46 15.25 -12.91 -9.82
N SER A 47 15.69 -14.17 -9.83
CA SER A 47 15.54 -15.11 -8.71
C SER A 47 16.26 -14.61 -7.45
N ALA A 48 17.49 -14.10 -7.57
CA ALA A 48 18.25 -13.54 -6.45
C ALA A 48 17.55 -12.32 -5.82
N LEU A 49 17.00 -11.41 -6.63
CA LEU A 49 16.24 -10.27 -6.13
C LEU A 49 14.95 -10.70 -5.44
N VAL A 50 14.18 -11.62 -6.02
CA VAL A 50 12.97 -12.16 -5.41
C VAL A 50 13.30 -12.84 -4.08
N GLN A 51 14.40 -13.60 -4.00
CA GLN A 51 14.86 -14.21 -2.75
C GLN A 51 15.24 -13.16 -1.68
N ILE A 52 15.91 -12.06 -2.06
CA ILE A 52 16.22 -10.97 -1.14
C ILE A 52 14.92 -10.30 -0.65
N VAL A 53 13.97 -10.06 -1.55
CA VAL A 53 12.67 -9.46 -1.20
C VAL A 53 11.88 -10.39 -0.28
N ASP A 54 11.85 -11.69 -0.55
CA ASP A 54 11.18 -12.69 0.30
C ASP A 54 11.87 -12.82 1.67
N ARG A 55 13.19 -12.62 1.77
CA ARG A 55 13.89 -12.56 3.07
C ARG A 55 13.54 -11.30 3.86
N LEU A 56 13.37 -10.16 3.20
CA LEU A 56 13.05 -8.88 3.84
C LEU A 56 11.55 -8.74 4.18
N ALA A 57 10.69 -9.43 3.43
CA ALA A 57 9.24 -9.43 3.58
C ALA A 57 8.67 -10.84 3.35
N PRO A 58 8.90 -11.77 4.28
CA PRO A 58 8.53 -13.17 4.14
C PRO A 58 7.02 -13.29 3.95
N LYS A 59 6.65 -14.11 2.95
CA LYS A 59 5.26 -14.53 2.74
C LYS A 59 4.79 -15.33 3.96
N LEU A 60 3.50 -15.29 4.24
CA LEU A 60 2.92 -16.12 5.29
C LEU A 60 3.14 -17.59 4.95
N THR A 61 3.63 -18.34 5.94
CA THR A 61 3.61 -19.79 5.88
C THR A 61 2.18 -20.31 5.96
N ALA A 62 1.93 -21.53 5.47
CA ALA A 62 0.61 -22.16 5.56
C ALA A 62 0.09 -22.23 7.01
N THR A 63 0.98 -22.50 7.97
CA THR A 63 0.65 -22.52 9.39
C THR A 63 0.22 -21.14 9.91
N GLN A 64 0.94 -20.07 9.52
CA GLN A 64 0.57 -18.71 9.91
C GLN A 64 -0.75 -18.26 9.28
N ALA A 65 -0.98 -18.61 8.01
CA ALA A 65 -2.25 -18.33 7.34
C ALA A 65 -3.41 -19.07 8.04
N GLN A 66 -3.21 -20.32 8.43
CA GLN A 66 -4.19 -21.09 9.19
C GLN A 66 -4.44 -20.46 10.57
N GLN A 67 -3.39 -20.03 11.27
CA GLN A 67 -3.52 -19.36 12.56
C GLN A 67 -4.32 -18.05 12.45
N GLN A 68 -4.02 -17.21 11.45
CA GLN A 68 -4.79 -16.00 11.18
C GLN A 68 -6.25 -16.31 10.85
N GLN A 69 -6.52 -17.39 10.11
CA GLN A 69 -7.89 -17.81 9.80
C GLN A 69 -8.66 -18.24 11.06
N VAL A 70 -8.01 -18.93 12.00
CA VAL A 70 -8.61 -19.28 13.29
C VAL A 70 -8.92 -18.03 14.09
N ILE A 71 -7.99 -17.09 14.21
CA ILE A 71 -8.20 -15.82 14.91
C ILE A 71 -9.35 -15.01 14.26
N LEU A 72 -9.37 -14.94 12.93
CA LEU A 72 -10.46 -14.29 12.20
C LEU A 72 -11.81 -14.93 12.53
N SER A 73 -11.88 -16.27 12.65
CA SER A 73 -13.12 -16.97 13.02
C SER A 73 -13.58 -16.65 14.44
N ILE A 74 -12.64 -16.54 15.39
CA ILE A 74 -12.92 -16.14 16.79
C ILE A 74 -13.50 -14.73 16.82
N ILE A 75 -12.88 -13.78 16.10
CA ILE A 75 -13.34 -12.39 16.04
C ILE A 75 -14.71 -12.31 15.37
N THR A 76 -14.90 -13.04 14.26
CA THR A 76 -16.18 -13.12 13.56
C THR A 76 -17.28 -13.61 14.49
N GLN A 77 -17.02 -14.66 15.28
CA GLN A 77 -17.97 -15.17 16.26
C GLN A 77 -18.29 -14.13 17.35
N ALA A 78 -17.27 -13.48 17.92
CA ALA A 78 -17.49 -12.44 18.93
C ALA A 78 -18.32 -11.26 18.39
N CYS A 79 -18.06 -10.82 17.15
CA CYS A 79 -18.87 -9.81 16.46
C CYS A 79 -20.31 -10.29 16.26
N GLN A 80 -20.51 -11.53 15.81
CA GLN A 80 -21.84 -12.11 15.63
C GLN A 80 -22.65 -12.14 16.92
N GLU A 81 -22.04 -12.55 18.03
CA GLU A 81 -22.69 -12.59 19.34
C GLU A 81 -23.05 -11.19 19.86
N CYS A 82 -22.24 -10.17 19.57
CA CYS A 82 -22.53 -8.79 19.94
C CYS A 82 -23.64 -8.16 19.07
N LEU A 83 -23.71 -8.52 17.78
CA LEU A 83 -24.69 -7.97 16.84
C LEU A 83 -26.03 -8.74 16.84
N GLY A 84 -26.02 -10.02 17.21
CA GLY A 84 -27.19 -10.91 17.07
C GLY A 84 -27.50 -11.31 15.63
N CYS A 85 -26.63 -10.98 14.67
CA CYS A 85 -26.76 -11.31 13.26
C CYS A 85 -25.38 -11.56 12.63
N LYS A 86 -25.36 -12.04 11.39
CA LYS A 86 -24.11 -12.26 10.65
C LYS A 86 -23.34 -10.94 10.51
N PRO A 87 -22.09 -10.83 10.99
CA PRO A 87 -21.31 -9.61 10.89
C PRO A 87 -20.80 -9.41 9.46
N LEU A 88 -20.82 -8.15 8.99
CA LEU A 88 -20.11 -7.74 7.79
C LEU A 88 -18.69 -7.32 8.16
N LEU A 89 -17.81 -8.32 8.32
CA LEU A 89 -16.42 -8.17 8.70
C LEU A 89 -15.52 -8.22 7.46
N GLN A 90 -14.70 -7.19 7.26
CA GLN A 90 -13.84 -7.04 6.08
C GLN A 90 -12.39 -6.79 6.52
N SER A 91 -11.44 -7.45 5.87
CA SER A 91 -10.03 -7.07 6.01
C SER A 91 -9.78 -5.70 5.36
N ILE A 92 -8.85 -4.94 5.92
CA ILE A 92 -8.36 -3.69 5.32
C ILE A 92 -6.84 -3.74 5.14
N GLY A 93 -6.27 -2.68 4.56
CA GLY A 93 -4.83 -2.48 4.54
C GLY A 93 -4.05 -3.63 3.88
N SER A 94 -2.99 -4.09 4.56
CA SER A 94 -2.07 -5.08 3.97
C SER A 94 -2.69 -6.46 3.76
N ALA A 95 -3.66 -6.83 4.60
CA ALA A 95 -4.40 -8.07 4.48
C ALA A 95 -5.31 -8.06 3.25
N ARG A 96 -6.07 -6.97 3.04
CA ARG A 96 -6.94 -6.79 1.87
C ARG A 96 -6.15 -6.76 0.55
N LEU A 97 -4.98 -6.14 0.56
CA LEU A 97 -4.04 -6.13 -0.57
C LEU A 97 -3.31 -7.48 -0.79
N GLY A 98 -3.42 -8.45 0.12
CA GLY A 98 -2.70 -9.72 0.01
C GLY A 98 -1.17 -9.58 0.16
N ILE A 99 -0.68 -8.50 0.75
CA ILE A 99 0.75 -8.19 0.94
C ILE A 99 1.22 -8.35 2.38
N GLN A 100 0.38 -8.92 3.22
CA GLN A 100 0.71 -9.23 4.60
C GLN A 100 1.95 -10.14 4.69
N SER A 101 2.72 -9.90 5.74
CA SER A 101 3.92 -10.66 6.11
C SER A 101 3.69 -11.38 7.42
N SER A 102 4.61 -12.26 7.83
CA SER A 102 4.51 -12.98 9.11
C SER A 102 4.32 -12.08 10.33
N ASN A 103 4.76 -10.81 10.24
CA ASN A 103 4.72 -9.84 11.33
C ASN A 103 3.66 -8.75 11.07
N SER A 104 2.79 -8.95 10.09
CA SER A 104 1.72 -8.00 9.80
C SER A 104 0.56 -8.16 10.77
N ASP A 105 0.05 -7.03 11.21
CA ASP A 105 -1.17 -6.95 12.00
C ASP A 105 -2.38 -7.38 11.16
N LEU A 106 -3.39 -7.95 11.81
CA LEU A 106 -4.66 -8.26 11.19
C LEU A 106 -5.58 -7.04 11.33
N ASP A 107 -5.62 -6.22 10.28
CA ASP A 107 -6.49 -5.04 10.22
C ASP A 107 -7.90 -5.42 9.74
N LEU A 108 -8.91 -5.16 10.56
CA LEU A 108 -10.30 -5.54 10.32
C LEU A 108 -11.25 -4.36 10.49
N LEU A 109 -12.30 -4.35 9.67
CA LEU A 109 -13.44 -3.43 9.77
C LEU A 109 -14.73 -4.22 9.91
N CYS A 110 -15.51 -3.95 10.95
CA CYS A 110 -16.88 -4.45 11.07
C CYS A 110 -17.89 -3.35 10.72
N ILE A 111 -18.76 -3.59 9.74
CA ILE A 111 -19.90 -2.71 9.49
C ILE A 111 -21.04 -3.11 10.43
N ILE A 112 -21.58 -2.12 11.15
CA ILE A 112 -22.59 -2.33 12.19
C ILE A 112 -23.86 -1.51 11.91
N PRO A 113 -25.06 -2.01 12.25
CA PRO A 113 -26.29 -1.26 12.06
C PRO A 113 -26.48 -0.21 13.16
N VAL A 114 -27.02 0.96 12.79
CA VAL A 114 -27.60 1.93 13.75
C VAL A 114 -28.82 1.29 14.44
N PRO A 115 -29.09 1.53 15.75
CA PRO A 115 -28.52 2.55 16.62
C PRO A 115 -27.28 2.15 17.43
N LEU A 116 -26.65 1.01 17.14
CA LEU A 116 -25.45 0.59 17.86
C LEU A 116 -24.28 1.55 17.55
N THR A 117 -23.69 2.13 18.60
CA THR A 117 -22.53 3.03 18.44
C THR A 117 -21.25 2.22 18.28
N VAL A 118 -20.30 2.77 17.52
CA VAL A 118 -18.97 2.17 17.31
C VAL A 118 -18.28 1.87 18.64
N GLU A 119 -18.28 2.81 19.58
CA GLU A 119 -17.66 2.62 20.89
C GLU A 119 -18.31 1.50 21.70
N THR A 120 -19.65 1.47 21.78
CA THR A 120 -20.35 0.42 22.52
C THR A 120 -20.11 -0.95 21.89
N PHE A 121 -20.14 -1.05 20.57
CA PHE A 121 -19.81 -2.28 19.86
C PHE A 121 -18.38 -2.76 20.16
N LEU A 122 -17.38 -1.89 19.99
CA LEU A 122 -15.99 -2.27 20.25
C LEU A 122 -15.76 -2.65 21.72
N GLN A 123 -16.41 -1.98 22.66
CA GLN A 123 -16.35 -2.35 24.08
C GLN A 123 -16.98 -3.72 24.35
N GLN A 124 -18.11 -4.03 23.71
CA GLN A 124 -18.76 -5.35 23.82
C GLN A 124 -17.86 -6.46 23.27
N VAL A 125 -17.25 -6.25 22.10
CA VAL A 125 -16.30 -7.20 21.52
C VAL A 125 -15.07 -7.37 22.42
N GLN A 126 -14.51 -6.28 22.96
CA GLN A 126 -13.39 -6.34 23.90
C GLN A 126 -13.74 -7.21 25.12
N ASN A 127 -14.93 -7.02 25.69
CA ASN A 127 -15.38 -7.77 26.87
C ASN A 127 -15.58 -9.26 26.54
N LYS A 128 -16.06 -9.59 25.34
CA LYS A 128 -16.23 -10.98 24.88
C LYS A 128 -14.89 -11.69 24.69
N LEU A 129 -13.89 -10.98 24.19
CA LEU A 129 -12.57 -11.55 23.91
C LEU A 129 -11.59 -11.42 25.08
N ALA A 130 -12.00 -10.85 26.21
CA ALA A 130 -11.11 -10.56 27.34
C ALA A 130 -10.33 -11.79 27.87
N GLY A 131 -10.93 -12.98 27.83
CA GLY A 131 -10.27 -14.23 28.26
C GLY A 131 -9.36 -14.88 27.22
N LEU A 132 -9.40 -14.41 25.97
CA LEU A 132 -8.63 -14.97 24.84
C LEU A 132 -7.46 -14.06 24.43
N CYS A 133 -7.54 -12.77 24.75
CA CYS A 133 -6.53 -11.79 24.40
C CYS A 133 -5.39 -11.75 25.45
N GLU A 134 -4.14 -11.81 24.99
CA GLU A 134 -2.95 -11.48 25.82
C GLU A 134 -2.98 -10.02 26.28
N ARG A 135 -3.48 -9.15 25.40
CA ARG A 135 -3.68 -7.72 25.62
C ARG A 135 -4.85 -7.25 24.78
N SER A 136 -5.67 -6.37 25.34
CA SER A 136 -6.69 -5.62 24.58
C SER A 136 -6.72 -4.17 25.06
N GLN A 137 -6.93 -3.24 24.13
CA GLN A 137 -7.00 -1.82 24.42
C GLN A 137 -7.95 -1.15 23.43
N LEU A 138 -9.07 -0.63 23.95
CA LEU A 138 -9.95 0.26 23.20
C LEU A 138 -9.39 1.68 23.21
N ILE A 139 -9.21 2.27 22.03
CA ILE A 139 -8.68 3.62 21.84
C ILE A 139 -9.78 4.47 21.19
N ILE A 140 -10.45 5.29 22.01
CA ILE A 140 -11.51 6.21 21.56
C ILE A 140 -11.00 7.62 21.25
N SER A 141 -9.83 8.00 21.77
CA SER A 141 -9.25 9.34 21.59
C SER A 141 -8.59 9.55 20.22
N ALA A 142 -8.59 8.53 19.37
CA ALA A 142 -8.12 8.62 18.00
C ALA A 142 -9.22 9.19 17.09
N ARG A 143 -8.83 9.65 15.89
CA ARG A 143 -9.78 10.15 14.88
C ARG A 143 -10.86 9.12 14.53
N VAL A 144 -10.47 7.85 14.46
CA VAL A 144 -11.35 6.71 14.27
C VAL A 144 -11.12 5.77 15.45
N PRO A 145 -12.16 5.43 16.23
CA PRO A 145 -12.02 4.48 17.32
C PRO A 145 -11.51 3.12 16.85
N VAL A 146 -10.59 2.53 17.61
CA VAL A 146 -9.98 1.25 17.27
C VAL A 146 -9.82 0.39 18.52
N LEU A 147 -10.18 -0.89 18.42
CA LEU A 147 -9.87 -1.91 19.41
C LEU A 147 -8.60 -2.64 18.97
N ARG A 148 -7.51 -2.41 19.69
CA ARG A 148 -6.25 -3.13 19.49
C ARG A 148 -6.17 -4.33 20.39
N MET A 149 -5.83 -5.49 19.83
CA MET A 149 -5.74 -6.75 20.56
C MET A 149 -4.49 -7.52 20.16
N LYS A 150 -4.11 -8.47 21.01
CA LYS A 150 -3.12 -9.48 20.71
C LYS A 150 -3.65 -10.86 21.09
N ILE A 151 -3.78 -11.74 20.11
CA ILE A 151 -4.32 -13.10 20.26
C ILE A 151 -3.29 -14.07 19.70
N GLU A 152 -2.81 -14.99 20.52
CA GLU A 152 -1.79 -15.98 20.14
C GLU A 152 -0.57 -15.41 19.41
N GLY A 153 -0.03 -14.29 19.90
CA GLY A 153 1.12 -13.63 19.29
C GLY A 153 0.79 -12.65 18.16
N ILE A 154 -0.42 -12.70 17.58
CA ILE A 154 -0.83 -11.90 16.42
C ILE A 154 -1.54 -10.63 16.89
N ALA A 155 -1.05 -9.47 16.43
CA ALA A 155 -1.70 -8.19 16.65
C ALA A 155 -2.93 -8.05 15.74
N VAL A 156 -4.01 -7.52 16.29
CA VAL A 156 -5.29 -7.34 15.60
C VAL A 156 -5.79 -5.93 15.88
N ASP A 157 -6.07 -5.17 14.83
CA ASP A 157 -6.69 -3.85 14.91
C ASP A 157 -8.12 -3.96 14.35
N LEU A 158 -9.12 -3.88 15.23
CA LEU A 158 -10.54 -3.92 14.85
C LEU A 158 -11.14 -2.51 14.90
N LEU A 159 -11.57 -2.04 13.74
CA LEU A 159 -12.38 -0.83 13.58
C LEU A 159 -13.85 -1.22 13.37
N ALA A 160 -14.74 -0.25 13.56
CA ALA A 160 -16.13 -0.41 13.15
C ALA A 160 -16.67 0.85 12.45
N ALA A 161 -17.65 0.65 11.58
CA ALA A 161 -18.36 1.70 10.88
C ALA A 161 -19.87 1.51 11.05
N ALA A 162 -20.54 2.46 11.69
CA ALA A 162 -21.99 2.44 11.85
C ALA A 162 -22.67 2.94 10.58
N THR A 163 -23.72 2.24 10.15
CA THR A 163 -24.48 2.58 8.94
C THR A 163 -25.98 2.42 9.14
N SER A 164 -26.74 3.27 8.44
CA SER A 164 -28.18 3.11 8.23
C SER A 164 -28.51 2.41 6.91
N ALA A 165 -27.50 1.99 6.13
CA ALA A 165 -27.69 1.35 4.85
C ALA A 165 -28.31 -0.04 5.00
N PRO A 166 -29.22 -0.43 4.09
CA PRO A 166 -29.63 -1.82 3.95
C PRO A 166 -28.47 -2.68 3.40
N PRO A 167 -28.42 -4.00 3.70
CA PRO A 167 -27.32 -4.89 3.29
C PRO A 167 -26.98 -4.84 1.80
N GLN A 168 -27.97 -4.67 0.93
CA GLN A 168 -27.81 -4.64 -0.52
C GLN A 168 -26.95 -3.45 -1.02
N ILE A 169 -26.79 -2.40 -0.20
CA ILE A 169 -25.99 -1.22 -0.56
C ILE A 169 -24.54 -1.36 -0.09
N ILE A 170 -24.28 -2.19 0.92
CA ILE A 170 -22.97 -2.37 1.57
C ILE A 170 -22.29 -3.70 1.24
N GLU A 171 -22.97 -4.58 0.48
CA GLU A 171 -22.44 -5.87 0.02
C GLU A 171 -22.59 -6.00 -1.52
N PRO A 172 -21.55 -5.65 -2.31
CA PRO A 172 -20.24 -5.13 -1.90
C PRO A 172 -20.28 -3.64 -1.51
N LEU A 173 -19.37 -3.24 -0.62
CA LEU A 173 -19.22 -1.84 -0.23
C LEU A 173 -18.73 -1.02 -1.41
N SER A 174 -19.37 0.14 -1.65
CA SER A 174 -19.00 1.07 -2.72
C SER A 174 -19.24 2.53 -2.30
N GLU A 175 -18.78 3.49 -3.12
CA GLU A 175 -19.02 4.93 -2.90
C GLU A 175 -20.52 5.26 -2.75
N ALA A 176 -21.40 4.48 -3.38
CA ALA A 176 -22.84 4.68 -3.29
C ALA A 176 -23.38 4.54 -1.86
N ALA A 177 -22.64 3.87 -0.97
CA ALA A 177 -23.00 3.70 0.42
C ALA A 177 -22.67 4.92 1.29
N ARG A 178 -21.84 5.87 0.82
CA ARG A 178 -21.41 7.07 1.57
C ARG A 178 -22.52 7.83 2.28
N PRO A 179 -23.70 8.09 1.67
CA PRO A 179 -24.76 8.86 2.32
C PRO A 179 -25.33 8.21 3.59
N PHE A 180 -25.04 6.93 3.82
CA PHE A 180 -25.55 6.15 4.94
C PHE A 180 -24.57 6.04 6.12
N PHE A 181 -23.39 6.65 6.02
CA PHE A 181 -22.37 6.67 7.08
C PHE A 181 -22.18 8.09 7.60
N ASP A 182 -21.93 8.21 8.90
CA ASP A 182 -21.36 9.45 9.44
C ASP A 182 -19.90 9.62 8.98
N PRO A 183 -19.32 10.83 9.04
CA PRO A 183 -17.97 11.08 8.53
C PRO A 183 -16.86 10.19 9.14
N ILE A 184 -16.98 9.78 10.40
CA ILE A 184 -15.99 8.94 11.08
C ILE A 184 -16.15 7.49 10.61
N SER A 185 -17.37 6.96 10.60
CA SER A 185 -17.64 5.61 10.08
C SER A 185 -17.29 5.49 8.60
N TRP A 186 -17.54 6.53 7.81
CA TRP A 186 -17.12 6.57 6.41
C TRP A 186 -15.61 6.52 6.28
N SER A 187 -14.87 7.30 7.07
CA SER A 187 -13.40 7.27 7.07
C SER A 187 -12.84 5.87 7.36
N ALA A 188 -13.47 5.11 8.26
CA ALA A 188 -13.09 3.71 8.50
C ALA A 188 -13.40 2.80 7.30
N ALA A 189 -14.58 2.96 6.69
CA ALA A 189 -15.05 2.21 5.52
C ALA A 189 -14.20 2.43 4.27
N VAL A 190 -13.64 3.63 4.11
CA VAL A 190 -12.75 4.00 3.00
C VAL A 190 -11.53 3.09 2.90
N GLY A 191 -11.00 2.57 4.02
CA GLY A 191 -9.85 1.66 4.00
C GLY A 191 -10.09 0.36 3.19
N VAL A 192 -11.35 -0.08 3.06
CA VAL A 192 -11.72 -1.19 2.16
C VAL A 192 -11.64 -0.74 0.69
N LEU A 193 -12.28 0.40 0.39
CA LEU A 193 -12.37 0.95 -0.97
C LEU A 193 -11.00 1.31 -1.54
N GLU A 194 -10.11 1.81 -0.69
CA GLU A 194 -8.74 2.17 -1.05
C GLU A 194 -7.94 0.97 -1.57
N ALA A 195 -8.02 -0.16 -0.87
CA ALA A 195 -7.33 -1.38 -1.28
C ALA A 195 -7.93 -1.97 -2.56
N ASP A 196 -9.26 -2.02 -2.64
CA ASP A 196 -9.97 -2.55 -3.81
C ASP A 196 -9.67 -1.72 -5.07
N LEU A 197 -9.64 -0.39 -4.95
CA LEU A 197 -9.31 0.51 -6.06
C LEU A 197 -7.87 0.32 -6.54
N VAL A 198 -6.91 0.13 -5.64
CA VAL A 198 -5.51 -0.17 -6.03
C VAL A 198 -5.44 -1.49 -6.79
N ILE A 199 -6.12 -2.54 -6.30
CA ILE A 199 -6.16 -3.86 -6.95
C ILE A 199 -6.75 -3.72 -8.36
N GLU A 200 -7.92 -3.11 -8.49
CA GLU A 200 -8.61 -2.93 -9.76
C GLU A 200 -7.75 -2.13 -10.75
N THR A 201 -7.22 -0.99 -10.30
CA THR A 201 -6.46 -0.07 -11.16
C THR A 201 -5.16 -0.72 -11.63
N VAL A 202 -4.37 -1.30 -10.72
CA VAL A 202 -3.08 -1.87 -11.09
C VAL A 202 -3.24 -3.10 -11.96
N SER A 203 -4.24 -3.95 -11.68
CA SER A 203 -4.46 -5.20 -12.43
C SER A 203 -4.85 -4.97 -13.90
N GLN A 204 -5.27 -3.75 -14.27
CA GLN A 204 -5.50 -3.37 -15.67
C GLN A 204 -4.20 -3.19 -16.46
N HIS A 205 -3.07 -2.94 -15.78
CA HIS A 205 -1.79 -2.60 -16.41
C HIS A 205 -0.68 -3.61 -16.11
N LEU A 206 -0.69 -4.24 -14.94
CA LEU A 206 0.38 -5.10 -14.47
C LEU A 206 -0.19 -6.31 -13.72
N SER A 207 0.45 -7.47 -13.88
CA SER A 207 0.12 -8.65 -13.06
C SER A 207 0.27 -8.33 -11.58
N TRP A 208 -0.73 -8.74 -10.78
CA TRP A 208 -0.77 -8.47 -9.34
C TRP A 208 0.47 -9.00 -8.61
N ASP A 209 0.97 -10.17 -8.98
CA ASP A 209 2.17 -10.77 -8.38
C ASP A 209 3.42 -9.90 -8.60
N VAL A 210 3.55 -9.31 -9.78
CA VAL A 210 4.67 -8.40 -10.11
C VAL A 210 4.57 -7.13 -9.30
N PHE A 211 3.36 -6.56 -9.18
CA PHE A 211 3.13 -5.40 -8.34
C PHE A 211 3.46 -5.66 -6.86
N ILE A 212 3.03 -6.80 -6.30
CA ILE A 212 3.35 -7.16 -4.92
C ILE A 212 4.85 -7.25 -4.70
N ASN A 213 5.59 -7.91 -5.61
CA ASN A 213 7.04 -8.03 -5.49
C ASN A 213 7.72 -6.65 -5.55
N LEU A 214 7.29 -5.78 -6.46
CA LEU A 214 7.79 -4.41 -6.54
C LEU A 214 7.51 -3.62 -5.26
N LEU A 215 6.27 -3.67 -4.76
CA LEU A 215 5.86 -2.97 -3.54
C LEU A 215 6.64 -3.45 -2.32
N LYS A 216 6.86 -4.76 -2.19
CA LYS A 216 7.69 -5.32 -1.12
C LYS A 216 9.13 -4.81 -1.21
N ALA A 217 9.71 -4.77 -2.41
CA ALA A 217 11.06 -4.25 -2.63
C ALA A 217 11.16 -2.76 -2.25
N VAL A 218 10.21 -1.93 -2.70
CA VAL A 218 10.17 -0.49 -2.38
C VAL A 218 10.03 -0.27 -0.87
N ARG A 219 9.12 -0.99 -0.20
CA ARG A 219 8.93 -0.85 1.25
C ARG A 219 10.14 -1.34 2.04
N ALA A 220 10.77 -2.42 1.61
CA ALA A 220 12.00 -2.90 2.24
C ALA A 220 13.16 -1.90 2.06
N TRP A 221 13.31 -1.34 0.87
CA TRP A 221 14.27 -0.27 0.59
C TRP A 221 14.01 0.97 1.47
N ALA A 222 12.77 1.44 1.55
CA ALA A 222 12.40 2.61 2.35
C ALA A 222 12.70 2.40 3.84
N LYS A 223 12.45 1.19 4.37
CA LYS A 223 12.80 0.81 5.75
C LYS A 223 14.31 0.81 5.97
N VAL A 224 15.09 0.19 5.08
CA VAL A 224 16.57 0.17 5.17
C VAL A 224 17.14 1.60 5.11
N ARG A 225 16.53 2.47 4.31
CA ARG A 225 16.89 3.89 4.19
C ARG A 225 16.36 4.78 5.31
N GLN A 226 15.58 4.24 6.26
CA GLN A 226 14.98 4.98 7.37
C GLN A 226 14.09 6.16 6.91
N ILE A 227 13.41 5.99 5.77
CA ILE A 227 12.47 6.98 5.20
C ILE A 227 11.03 6.43 5.18
N HIS A 228 10.73 5.51 6.09
CA HIS A 228 9.41 4.89 6.25
C HIS A 228 8.86 5.22 7.63
N GLY A 229 7.61 5.69 7.70
CA GLY A 229 6.91 5.93 8.96
C GLY A 229 6.15 7.25 9.00
N ASN A 230 4.82 7.16 8.86
CA ASN A 230 3.92 8.32 8.89
C ASN A 230 4.00 9.12 10.20
N ALA A 231 4.17 8.43 11.33
CA ALA A 231 4.30 9.07 12.65
C ALA A 231 5.51 10.00 12.76
N TRP A 232 6.50 9.86 11.87
CA TRP A 232 7.73 10.65 11.83
C TRP A 232 7.76 11.65 10.65
N GLY A 233 6.62 11.86 9.98
CA GLY A 233 6.52 12.74 8.81
C GLY A 233 7.03 12.12 7.49
N PHE A 234 7.40 10.85 7.48
CA PHE A 234 7.75 10.11 6.26
C PHE A 234 6.53 9.42 5.64
N LEU A 235 6.70 8.81 4.46
CA LEU A 235 5.62 8.09 3.81
C LEU A 235 5.21 6.84 4.60
N GLY A 236 3.90 6.68 4.77
CA GLY A 236 3.28 5.51 5.38
C GLY A 236 3.15 4.34 4.41
N ASN A 237 2.68 3.21 4.94
CA ASN A 237 2.47 1.98 4.18
C ASN A 237 1.63 2.19 2.91
N PHE A 238 0.47 2.84 3.06
CA PHE A 238 -0.43 3.10 1.94
C PHE A 238 0.14 4.13 0.96
N SER A 239 0.83 5.16 1.45
CA SER A 239 1.51 6.14 0.59
C SER A 239 2.55 5.48 -0.33
N TRP A 240 3.33 4.53 0.19
CA TRP A 240 4.25 3.73 -0.64
C TRP A 240 3.52 2.84 -1.64
N THR A 241 2.37 2.27 -1.26
CA THR A 241 1.50 1.53 -2.19
C THR A 241 1.07 2.40 -3.36
N LEU A 242 0.58 3.62 -3.09
CA LEU A 242 0.15 4.56 -4.13
C LEU A 242 1.28 4.99 -5.05
N LEU A 243 2.44 5.35 -4.50
CA LEU A 243 3.59 5.75 -5.31
C LEU A 243 4.04 4.60 -6.21
N THR A 244 4.11 3.39 -5.65
CA THR A 244 4.48 2.19 -6.41
C THR A 244 3.47 1.90 -7.53
N ALA A 245 2.17 2.03 -7.25
CA ALA A 245 1.12 1.82 -8.24
C ALA A 245 1.22 2.84 -9.36
N TRP A 246 1.40 4.12 -9.01
CA TRP A 246 1.59 5.19 -9.99
C TRP A 246 2.80 4.94 -10.88
N THR A 247 3.96 4.62 -10.30
CA THR A 247 5.18 4.30 -11.07
C THR A 247 4.99 3.08 -11.96
N ALA A 248 4.35 2.01 -11.47
CA ALA A 248 4.11 0.80 -12.24
C ALA A 248 3.25 1.08 -13.48
N ILE A 249 2.16 1.84 -13.31
CA ILE A 249 1.22 2.15 -14.40
C ILE A 249 1.87 3.05 -15.47
N HIS A 250 2.60 4.09 -15.07
CA HIS A 250 3.19 5.04 -16.02
C HIS A 250 4.53 4.57 -16.60
N SER A 251 5.07 3.44 -16.13
CA SER A 251 6.28 2.86 -16.71
C SER A 251 6.08 2.30 -18.13
N GLN A 252 4.82 2.06 -18.54
CA GLN A 252 4.47 1.62 -19.91
C GLN A 252 4.38 2.76 -20.93
N ASP A 253 4.22 4.01 -20.49
CA ASP A 253 4.27 5.21 -21.38
C ASP A 253 5.71 5.65 -21.70
N ILE A 254 6.70 4.95 -21.16
CA ILE A 254 8.10 5.11 -21.53
C ILE A 254 8.36 4.20 -22.75
N THR A 255 7.89 4.61 -23.92
CA THR A 255 8.25 3.90 -25.16
C THR A 255 9.74 4.09 -25.46
N PRO A 256 10.46 3.06 -25.93
CA PRO A 256 11.85 3.19 -26.36
C PRO A 256 12.03 4.24 -27.47
N GLU A 257 10.97 4.56 -28.21
CA GLU A 257 10.96 5.59 -29.26
C GLU A 257 11.15 7.01 -28.71
N MET A 258 10.81 7.29 -27.45
CA MET A 258 11.14 8.57 -26.81
C MET A 258 12.65 8.78 -26.59
N PHE A 259 13.48 7.75 -26.84
CA PHE A 259 14.94 7.79 -26.73
C PHE A 259 15.67 7.76 -28.09
N HIS A 260 14.95 7.72 -29.21
CA HIS A 260 15.57 7.89 -30.53
C HIS A 260 15.56 9.38 -30.94
N PRO A 261 16.72 10.01 -31.21
CA PRO A 261 16.72 11.32 -31.84
C PRO A 261 16.10 11.18 -33.24
N PRO A 262 15.35 12.18 -33.75
CA PRO A 262 14.86 12.12 -35.11
C PRO A 262 16.06 12.04 -36.06
N GLU A 263 16.13 10.98 -36.87
CA GLU A 263 17.05 10.95 -38.01
C GLU A 263 16.65 12.07 -38.96
N ASN A 264 17.38 13.19 -38.94
CA ASN A 264 17.42 14.06 -40.09
C ASN A 264 18.75 14.80 -40.20
N ASN A 265 19.45 14.47 -41.28
CA ASN A 265 20.48 15.29 -41.89
C ASN A 265 19.89 16.67 -42.26
N ASN A 266 20.09 17.69 -41.42
CA ASN A 266 20.25 19.08 -41.88
C ASN A 266 20.77 20.00 -40.75
N PRO A 267 21.54 21.06 -41.09
CA PRO A 267 22.26 21.86 -40.11
C PRO A 267 21.34 22.90 -39.44
N VAL A 268 21.51 23.01 -38.12
CA VAL A 268 21.29 24.19 -37.24
C VAL A 268 20.02 25.01 -37.46
N GLY A 269 19.08 24.89 -36.50
CA GLY A 269 18.17 25.98 -36.15
C GLY A 269 16.67 25.65 -36.14
N ALA A 270 16.21 24.82 -35.21
CA ALA A 270 14.88 24.92 -34.56
C ALA A 270 14.73 23.80 -33.51
N VAL A 271 14.45 24.18 -32.27
CA VAL A 271 14.06 23.24 -31.20
C VAL A 271 12.65 22.73 -31.52
N PRO A 272 12.40 21.41 -31.66
CA PRO A 272 11.04 20.92 -31.72
C PRO A 272 10.39 21.17 -30.35
N PRO A 273 9.13 21.66 -30.29
CA PRO A 273 8.46 21.89 -29.02
C PRO A 273 8.35 20.55 -28.27
N CYS A 274 8.51 20.64 -26.94
CA CYS A 274 8.25 19.54 -26.02
C CYS A 274 6.97 18.79 -26.44
N PRO A 275 6.97 17.46 -26.54
CA PRO A 275 5.75 16.72 -26.82
C PRO A 275 4.71 17.15 -25.78
N PRO A 276 3.47 17.47 -26.20
CA PRO A 276 2.45 17.85 -25.26
C PRO A 276 2.29 16.72 -24.24
N SER A 277 2.32 17.07 -22.95
CA SER A 277 1.82 16.22 -21.87
C SER A 277 0.59 15.46 -22.39
N PRO A 278 0.50 14.13 -22.22
CA PRO A 278 -0.71 13.41 -22.61
C PRO A 278 -1.90 14.14 -22.00
N LYS A 279 -2.70 14.78 -22.87
CA LYS A 279 -3.73 15.77 -22.48
C LYS A 279 -4.96 15.11 -21.83
N ASN A 280 -4.80 13.91 -21.29
CA ASN A 280 -5.90 13.12 -20.75
C ASN A 280 -5.48 12.14 -19.65
N ASP A 281 -4.42 12.45 -18.88
CA ASP A 281 -4.08 11.73 -17.65
C ASP A 281 -5.11 12.04 -16.55
N LYS A 282 -6.30 11.48 -16.73
CA LYS A 282 -7.32 11.47 -15.70
C LYS A 282 -6.98 10.50 -14.58
N LEU A 283 -5.85 9.79 -14.57
CA LEU A 283 -5.56 8.81 -13.52
C LEU A 283 -5.04 9.47 -12.23
N PRO A 284 -4.04 10.37 -12.24
CA PRO A 284 -3.74 11.20 -11.07
C PRO A 284 -4.96 11.99 -10.66
N ASP A 285 -5.74 12.55 -11.58
CA ASP A 285 -6.97 13.27 -11.24
C ASP A 285 -8.13 12.37 -10.82
N ARG A 286 -8.22 11.09 -11.22
CA ARG A 286 -9.26 10.16 -10.75
C ARG A 286 -8.88 9.55 -9.43
N LEU A 287 -7.61 9.19 -9.26
CA LEU A 287 -7.04 8.83 -7.97
C LEU A 287 -7.19 10.04 -7.05
N LEU A 288 -6.71 11.24 -7.38
CA LEU A 288 -6.82 12.45 -6.56
C LEU A 288 -8.24 13.04 -6.48
N ALA A 289 -9.17 12.83 -7.42
CA ALA A 289 -10.58 13.27 -7.29
C ALA A 289 -11.39 12.28 -6.47
N ASN A 290 -11.10 10.97 -6.56
CA ASN A 290 -11.64 10.00 -5.63
C ASN A 290 -10.99 10.21 -4.26
N PHE A 291 -9.68 10.38 -4.19
CA PHE A 291 -8.93 10.65 -2.97
C PHE A 291 -9.28 12.00 -2.37
N SER A 292 -9.46 13.11 -3.07
CA SER A 292 -9.92 14.37 -2.45
C SER A 292 -11.34 14.25 -1.88
N LYS A 293 -12.14 13.31 -2.38
CA LYS A 293 -13.41 12.89 -1.76
C LYS A 293 -13.21 11.97 -0.53
N PHE A 294 -12.06 11.30 -0.38
CA PHE A 294 -11.71 10.36 0.70
C PHE A 294 -10.70 10.92 1.76
N SER A 295 -9.86 11.87 1.37
CA SER A 295 -8.55 12.20 1.95
C SER A 295 -8.58 13.44 2.86
N ALA A 296 -9.75 14.04 3.10
CA ALA A 296 -9.87 14.88 4.29
C ALA A 296 -9.66 14.03 5.57
N SER A 297 -9.70 12.69 5.47
CA SER A 297 -9.71 11.78 6.61
C SER A 297 -8.39 11.06 6.96
N THR A 298 -7.54 10.76 5.97
CA THR A 298 -6.38 9.86 6.15
C THR A 298 -5.02 10.59 6.24
N ILE A 299 -4.92 11.84 5.78
CA ILE A 299 -3.67 12.60 5.83
C ILE A 299 -3.63 13.42 7.12
N GLY A 300 -2.95 12.89 8.13
CA GLY A 300 -2.56 13.62 9.34
C GLY A 300 -1.53 14.70 9.06
N LEU A 301 -1.89 15.69 8.25
CA LEU A 301 -1.20 16.98 8.20
C LEU A 301 -1.97 17.94 9.10
N ASN A 302 -1.65 17.93 10.39
CA ASN A 302 -1.94 19.08 11.24
C ASN A 302 -1.00 20.21 10.81
N GLN A 303 -1.59 21.32 10.37
CA GLN A 303 -1.20 22.61 10.92
C GLN A 303 -1.88 22.75 12.29
#